data_AF-A0A8F5C211-F1
#
_entry.id   AF-A0A8F5C211-F1
#
_cell.length_a   1.000
_cell.length_b   1.000
_cell.length_c   1.000
_cell.angle_alpha   90.00
_cell.angle_beta   90.00
_cell.angle_gamma   90.00
#
_symmetry.space_group_name_H-M   'P 1'
#
loop_
_entity.id
_entity.type
_entity.pdbx_description
1 polymer ?
#
loop_
_entity_poly.entity_id
_entity_poly.type
_entity_poly.pdbx_seq_one_letter_code
_entity_poly.pdbx_strand_id
1 'polypeptide(L)'
;MGKFMCMICEHGEEVPKHCGMEMEYVLKGNFRKTEYLKCRICGFEREIPKHCGIPMLYTDEDYLPISKLTKSEIEEMRKLYSGG
;
A
#
# COMPACT_ATOMS: atom_id res chain seq x y z
N MET A 1 10.98 1.02 -10.80
CA MET A 1 11.17 0.87 -9.35
C MET A 1 9.81 1.00 -8.72
N GLY A 2 9.45 0.15 -7.75
CA GLY A 2 8.14 0.23 -7.11
C GLY A 2 8.01 1.50 -6.28
N LYS A 3 6.78 2.01 -6.12
CA LYS A 3 6.45 3.09 -5.20
C LYS A 3 5.08 2.86 -4.57
N PHE A 4 4.85 3.50 -3.43
CA PHE A 4 3.55 3.55 -2.79
C PHE A 4 2.84 4.83 -3.17
N MET A 5 1.57 4.74 -3.55
CA MET A 5 0.75 5.90 -3.90
C MET A 5 -0.51 5.96 -3.04
N CYS A 6 -0.76 7.11 -2.42
CA CYS A 6 -2.01 7.37 -1.73
C CYS A 6 -3.11 7.69 -2.74
N MET A 7 -4.12 6.84 -2.85
CA MET A 7 -5.23 7.01 -3.80
C MET A 7 -6.11 8.24 -3.53
N ILE A 8 -6.02 8.84 -2.33
CA ILE A 8 -6.83 9.99 -1.93
C ILE A 8 -6.19 11.32 -2.34
N CYS A 9 -4.87 11.43 -2.24
CA CYS A 9 -4.15 12.70 -2.40
C CYS A 9 -2.92 12.60 -3.32
N GLU A 10 -2.71 11.44 -3.95
CA GLU A 10 -1.61 11.16 -4.88
C GLU A 10 -0.21 11.25 -4.24
N HIS A 11 -0.13 11.33 -2.89
CA HIS A 11 1.14 11.30 -2.17
C HIS A 11 1.92 10.01 -2.49
N GLY A 12 3.15 10.15 -2.96
CA GLY A 12 4.04 9.06 -3.29
C GLY A 12 5.09 8.83 -2.22
N GLU A 13 5.32 7.57 -1.84
CA GLU A 13 6.41 7.15 -0.96
C GLU A 13 7.27 6.07 -1.64
N GLU A 14 8.58 6.07 -1.34
CA GLU A 14 9.48 5.01 -1.80
C GLU A 14 9.22 3.69 -1.07
N VAL A 15 9.63 2.58 -1.68
CA VAL A 15 9.53 1.26 -1.03
C VAL A 15 10.51 1.21 0.15
N PRO A 16 10.04 0.88 1.37
CA PRO A 16 10.90 0.76 2.53
C PRO A 16 12.06 -0.21 2.29
N LYS A 17 13.25 0.17 2.76
CA LYS A 17 14.44 -0.67 2.69
C LYS A 17 14.66 -1.42 4.00
N HIS A 18 15.06 -2.69 3.89
CA HIS A 18 15.50 -3.53 5.02
C HIS A 18 16.66 -4.41 4.56
N CYS A 19 17.67 -4.61 5.42
CA CYS A 19 18.92 -5.28 5.06
C CYS A 19 19.62 -4.68 3.81
N GLY A 20 19.47 -3.36 3.59
CA GLY A 20 20.11 -2.64 2.48
C GLY A 20 19.41 -2.75 1.12
N MET A 21 18.26 -3.43 1.03
CA MET A 21 17.48 -3.56 -0.21
C MET A 21 16.02 -3.18 0.00
N GLU A 22 15.32 -2.84 -1.09
CA GLU A 22 13.86 -2.64 -1.07
C GLU A 22 13.16 -3.94 -0.65
N MET A 23 12.15 -3.81 0.20
CA MET A 23 11.32 -4.95 0.60
C MET A 23 10.40 -5.36 -0.54
N GLU A 24 10.14 -6.67 -0.66
CA GLU A 24 9.26 -7.23 -1.68
C GLU A 24 7.79 -7.15 -1.23
N TYR A 25 6.91 -6.74 -2.14
CA TYR A 25 5.46 -6.80 -1.92
C TYR A 25 4.99 -8.27 -1.99
N VAL A 26 4.22 -8.70 -0.98
CA VAL A 26 3.68 -10.06 -0.90
C VAL A 26 2.21 -10.04 -0.48
N LEU A 27 1.42 -10.91 -1.09
CA LEU A 27 0.02 -11.16 -0.71
C LEU A 27 -0.06 -12.43 0.15
N LYS A 28 -0.65 -12.31 1.34
CA LYS A 28 -0.84 -13.43 2.27
C LYS A 28 -2.31 -13.71 2.51
N GLY A 29 -2.67 -15.00 2.52
CA GLY A 29 -4.01 -15.47 2.85
C GLY A 29 -4.67 -16.19 1.67
N ASN A 30 -5.47 -17.20 1.99
CA ASN A 30 -6.13 -18.06 0.99
C ASN A 30 -7.45 -17.44 0.49
N PHE A 31 -8.32 -17.02 1.42
CA PHE A 31 -9.64 -16.44 1.09
C PHE A 31 -9.63 -14.90 1.15
N ARG A 32 -9.01 -14.34 2.19
CA ARG A 32 -8.82 -12.90 2.35
C ARG A 32 -7.32 -12.60 2.22
N LYS A 33 -6.93 -12.04 1.08
CA LYS A 33 -5.54 -11.63 0.85
C LYS A 33 -5.27 -10.32 1.60
N THR A 34 -4.19 -10.31 2.35
CA THR A 34 -3.68 -9.13 3.05
C THR A 34 -2.29 -8.84 2.51
N GLU A 35 -2.04 -7.56 2.26
CA GLU A 35 -0.81 -7.09 1.63
C GLU A 35 0.26 -6.82 2.69
N TYR A 36 1.50 -7.22 2.43
CA TYR A 36 2.64 -6.99 3.31
C TYR A 36 3.89 -6.69 2.49
N LEU A 37 4.87 -6.10 3.17
CA LEU A 37 6.25 -6.02 2.71
C LEU A 37 7.08 -7.09 3.40
N LYS A 38 7.91 -7.81 2.64
CA LYS A 38 8.80 -8.85 3.13
C LYS A 38 10.23 -8.62 2.69
N CYS A 39 11.18 -8.67 3.62
CA CYS A 39 12.59 -8.68 3.28
C CYS A 39 12.98 -10.04 2.71
N ARG A 40 13.57 -10.03 1.51
CA ARG A 40 14.04 -11.26 0.85
C ARG A 40 15.23 -11.91 1.55
N ILE A 41 16.04 -11.14 2.29
CA ILE A 41 17.26 -11.62 2.93
C ILE A 41 16.96 -12.37 4.25
N CYS A 42 16.28 -11.71 5.18
CA CYS A 42 16.03 -12.25 6.52
C CYS A 42 14.59 -12.72 6.75
N GLY A 43 13.68 -12.45 5.80
CA GLY A 43 12.27 -12.78 5.93
C GLY A 43 11.47 -11.84 6.83
N PHE A 44 12.04 -10.73 7.32
CA PHE A 44 11.32 -9.74 8.13
C PHE A 44 10.11 -9.19 7.37
N GLU A 45 8.97 -9.08 8.05
CA GLU A 45 7.72 -8.62 7.45
C GLU A 45 7.19 -7.39 8.16
N ARG A 46 6.55 -6.51 7.39
CA ARG A 46 5.84 -5.33 7.91
C ARG A 46 4.59 -5.05 7.10
N GLU A 47 3.64 -4.35 7.71
CA GLU A 47 2.47 -3.83 7.01
C GLU A 47 2.87 -2.80 5.94
N ILE A 48 1.99 -2.68 4.94
CA ILE A 48 2.09 -1.66 3.91
C ILE A 48 1.90 -0.27 4.53
N PRO A 49 2.65 0.76 4.07
CA PRO A 49 2.44 2.13 4.53
C PRO A 49 0.99 2.58 4.40
N LYS A 50 0.55 3.38 5.37
CA LYS A 50 -0.80 3.96 5.40
C LYS A 50 -0.69 5.47 5.28
N HIS A 51 -1.54 6.07 4.44
CA HIS A 51 -1.65 7.52 4.27
C HIS A 51 -3.12 7.90 4.14
N CYS A 52 -3.52 9.08 4.62
CA CYS A 52 -4.93 9.52 4.67
C CYS A 52 -5.90 8.52 5.37
N GLY A 53 -5.38 7.63 6.21
CA GLY A 53 -6.16 6.60 6.92
C GLY A 53 -6.42 5.32 6.13
N ILE A 54 -5.80 5.13 4.96
CA ILE A 54 -5.92 3.91 4.15
C ILE A 54 -4.54 3.35 3.80
N PRO A 55 -4.40 2.03 3.52
CA PRO A 55 -3.20 1.47 2.91
C PRO A 55 -2.89 2.16 1.58
N MET A 56 -1.61 2.44 1.34
CA MET A 56 -1.15 2.98 0.06
C MET A 56 -1.05 1.87 -1.00
N LEU A 57 -1.35 2.21 -2.25
CA LEU A 57 -1.27 1.29 -3.38
C LEU A 57 0.20 1.07 -3.77
N TYR A 58 0.64 -0.18 -3.84
CA TYR A 58 1.94 -0.51 -4.46
C TYR A 58 1.80 -0.49 -5.98
N THR A 59 2.65 0.27 -6.66
CA THR A 59 2.66 0.35 -8.12
C THR A 59 4.09 0.31 -8.66
N ASP A 60 4.29 -0.48 -9.72
CA ASP A 60 5.54 -0.64 -10.46
C ASP A 60 5.63 0.27 -11.70
N GLU A 61 4.49 0.83 -12.13
CA GLU A 61 4.35 1.80 -13.22
C GLU A 61 3.80 3.14 -12.70
N ASP A 62 3.77 4.19 -13.52
CA ASP A 62 3.07 5.44 -13.20
C ASP A 62 1.54 5.24 -13.27
N TYR A 63 1.01 4.36 -12.42
CA TYR A 63 -0.43 4.13 -12.32
C TYR A 63 -1.06 5.34 -11.63
N LEU A 64 -1.55 6.28 -12.43
CA LEU A 64 -2.44 7.33 -11.98
C LEU A 64 -3.88 6.83 -12.11
N PRO A 65 -4.70 6.88 -11.04
CA PRO A 65 -6.11 6.56 -11.18
C PRO A 65 -6.75 7.45 -12.25
N ILE A 66 -7.55 6.83 -13.13
CA ILE A 66 -8.18 7.46 -14.30
C ILE A 66 -9.12 8.63 -13.89
N SER A 67 -9.50 8.70 -12.61
CA SER A 67 -10.36 9.73 -12.03
C SER A 67 -10.13 9.90 -10.54
N LYS A 68 -10.30 11.12 -10.03
CA LYS A 68 -10.25 11.42 -8.60
C LYS A 68 -11.48 10.86 -7.88
N LEU A 69 -11.24 10.29 -6.70
CA LEU A 69 -12.30 9.82 -5.81
C LEU A 69 -13.15 10.99 -5.31
N THR A 70 -14.46 10.79 -5.29
CA THR A 70 -15.43 11.68 -4.65
C THR A 70 -15.34 11.60 -3.13
N LYS A 71 -15.91 12.59 -2.44
CA LYS A 71 -15.95 12.60 -0.97
C LYS A 71 -16.64 11.35 -0.39
N SER A 72 -17.68 10.85 -1.05
CA SER A 72 -18.41 9.65 -0.62
C SER A 72 -17.53 8.41 -0.69
N GLU A 73 -16.83 8.22 -1.82
CA GLU A 73 -15.92 7.08 -2.02
C GLU A 73 -14.77 7.10 -1.01
N ILE A 74 -14.22 8.28 -0.72
CA ILE A 74 -13.17 8.45 0.31
C ILE A 74 -13.68 8.03 1.69
N GLU A 75 -14.92 8.39 2.05
CA GLU A 75 -15.50 8.04 3.34
C GLU A 75 -15.77 6.53 3.46
N GLU A 76 -16.26 5.90 2.40
CA GLU A 76 -16.45 4.45 2.34
C GLU A 76 -15.13 3.70 2.47
N MET A 77 -14.09 4.12 1.75
CA MET A 77 -12.75 3.55 1.89
C MET A 77 -12.25 3.66 3.32
N ARG A 78 -12.38 4.83 3.95
CA ARG A 78 -11.96 5.01 5.35
C ARG A 78 -12.73 4.06 6.26
N LYS A 79 -14.05 3.93 6.13
CA LYS A 79 -14.85 3.00 6.95
C LYS A 79 -14.38 1.55 6.83
N LEU A 80 -14.04 1.09 5.62
CA LEU A 80 -13.54 -0.26 5.38
C LEU A 80 -12.21 -0.54 6.10
N TYR A 81 -11.32 0.44 6.17
CA TYR A 81 -9.98 0.29 6.75
C TYR A 81 -9.84 0.82 8.19
N SER A 82 -10.84 1.54 8.71
CA SER A 82 -10.88 2.03 10.10
C SER A 82 -11.41 0.99 11.10
N GLY A 83 -11.90 -0.15 10.63
CA GLY A 83 -12.49 -1.22 11.45
C GLY A 83 -11.50 -2.29 11.92
N GLY A 84 -10.26 -1.90 12.26
CA GLY A 84 -9.21 -2.78 12.81
C GLY A 84 -9.17 -2.75 14.33
#